data_AF-A0A7S3M457-F1
#
_entry.id   AF-A0A7S3M457-F1
#
_cell.length_a   1.000
_cell.length_b   1.000
_cell.length_c   1.000
_cell.angle_alpha   90.00
_cell.angle_beta   90.00
_cell.angle_gamma   90.00
#
_symmetry.space_group_name_H-M   'P 1'
#
loop_
_entity.id
_entity.type
_entity.pdbx_description
1 polymer ?
#
loop_
_entity_poly.entity_id
_entity_poly.type
_entity_poly.pdbx_seq_one_letter_code
_entity_poly.pdbx_strand_id
1 'polypeptide(L)'
;PLAVDLVKQLLVVSQLDRLTVDEAMNHAWFKASQDELPNTHLATVVEGLRSFQAAQRFRKGVNAVKALNRMKVQHQLSRSEYIETMNNKYPKEVEARYTVGEVLGRGGYA
;
A
#
# COMPACT_ATOMS: atom_id res chain seq x y z
N PRO A 1 -15.60 5.40 28.76
CA PRO A 1 -15.40 3.92 28.71
C PRO A 1 -16.01 3.24 27.48
N LEU A 2 -17.29 3.52 27.15
CA LEU A 2 -17.98 2.92 25.99
C LEU A 2 -17.29 3.18 24.64
N ALA A 3 -16.76 4.39 24.43
CA ALA A 3 -16.03 4.72 23.21
C ALA A 3 -14.74 3.90 23.05
N VAL A 4 -14.04 3.61 24.15
CA VAL A 4 -12.81 2.79 24.13
C VAL A 4 -13.13 1.33 23.84
N ASP A 5 -14.25 0.82 24.37
CA ASP A 5 -14.71 -0.54 24.13
C ASP A 5 -15.04 -0.78 22.65
N LEU A 6 -15.80 0.13 22.04
CA LEU A 6 -16.08 0.09 20.61
C LEU A 6 -14.79 0.05 19.77
N VAL A 7 -13.82 0.92 20.07
CA VAL A 7 -12.55 0.97 19.32
C VAL A 7 -11.78 -0.34 19.45
N LYS A 8 -11.79 -0.97 20.64
CA LYS A 8 -11.14 -2.27 20.85
C LYS A 8 -11.78 -3.38 20.02
N GLN A 9 -13.11 -3.41 19.94
CA GLN A 9 -13.85 -4.42 19.18
C GLN A 9 -13.73 -4.24 17.65
N LEU A 10 -13.42 -3.03 17.18
CA LEU A 10 -13.14 -2.75 15.76
C LEU A 10 -11.68 -3.03 15.38
N LEU A 11 -10.74 -2.76 16.29
CA LEU A 11 -9.30 -2.92 16.05
C LEU A 11 -8.78 -4.29 16.54
N VAL A 12 -9.52 -5.36 16.22
CA VAL A 12 -9.12 -6.74 16.50
C VAL A 12 -8.26 -7.30 15.35
N VAL A 13 -7.22 -8.06 15.71
CA VAL A 13 -6.28 -8.70 14.77
C VAL A 13 -6.99 -9.76 13.92
N SER A 14 -7.76 -10.62 14.58
CA SER A 14 -8.63 -11.61 13.93
C SER A 14 -9.83 -10.90 13.29
N GLN A 15 -10.13 -11.25 12.05
CA GLN A 15 -11.28 -10.70 11.31
C GLN A 15 -12.61 -11.29 11.78
N LEU A 16 -12.61 -12.56 12.24
CA LEU A 16 -13.83 -13.25 12.68
C LEU A 16 -14.34 -12.69 14.01
N ASP A 17 -13.42 -12.21 14.84
CA ASP A 17 -13.73 -11.63 16.16
C ASP A 17 -14.00 -10.12 16.07
N ARG A 18 -13.85 -9.53 14.88
CA ARG A 18 -14.12 -8.11 14.65
C ARG A 18 -15.60 -7.89 14.48
N LEU A 19 -16.11 -6.87 15.15
CA LEU A 19 -17.50 -6.47 15.02
C LEU A 19 -17.88 -6.17 13.57
N THR A 20 -19.02 -6.68 13.13
CA THR A 20 -19.62 -6.32 11.84
C THR A 20 -20.19 -4.90 11.89
N VAL A 21 -20.50 -4.34 10.71
CA VAL A 21 -21.06 -2.98 10.61
C VAL A 21 -22.40 -2.88 11.35
N ASP A 22 -23.28 -3.87 11.18
CA ASP A 22 -24.61 -3.87 11.80
C ASP A 22 -24.53 -3.97 13.34
N GLU A 23 -23.60 -4.79 13.84
CA GLU A 23 -23.32 -4.87 15.28
C GLU A 23 -22.73 -3.55 15.81
N ALA A 24 -21.86 -2.90 15.02
CA ALA A 24 -21.18 -1.68 15.45
C ALA A 24 -22.16 -0.51 15.56
N MET A 25 -23.08 -0.38 14.60
CA MET A 25 -24.15 0.62 14.67
C MET A 25 -25.10 0.38 15.85
N ASN A 26 -25.22 -0.86 16.30
CA ASN A 26 -26.04 -1.22 17.46
C ASN A 26 -25.33 -1.01 18.81
N HIS A 27 -24.04 -0.68 18.82
CA HIS A 27 -23.26 -0.47 20.02
C HIS A 27 -23.79 0.73 20.83
N ALA A 28 -23.80 0.58 22.17
CA ALA A 28 -24.34 1.57 23.10
C ALA A 28 -23.73 2.97 22.91
N TRP A 29 -22.48 3.04 22.44
CA TRP A 29 -21.82 4.32 22.16
C TRP A 29 -22.50 5.14 21.06
N PHE A 30 -23.04 4.52 20.01
CA PHE A 30 -23.78 5.23 18.96
C PHE A 30 -25.24 5.50 19.33
N LYS A 31 -25.80 4.70 20.23
CA LYS A 31 -27.17 4.85 20.73
C LYS A 31 -27.28 5.83 21.91
N ALA A 32 -26.18 6.14 22.56
CA ALA A 32 -26.13 7.11 23.66
C ALA A 32 -26.68 8.47 23.18
N SER A 33 -27.58 9.04 23.97
CA SER A 33 -28.13 10.38 23.71
C SER A 33 -27.09 11.45 24.00
N GLN A 34 -27.25 12.63 23.40
CA GLN A 34 -26.29 13.74 23.51
C GLN A 34 -25.99 14.18 24.95
N ASP A 35 -26.90 13.86 25.89
CA ASP A 35 -26.75 14.09 27.33
C ASP A 35 -25.83 13.07 28.04
N GLU A 36 -25.69 11.86 27.48
CA GLU A 36 -24.80 10.80 27.99
C GLU A 36 -23.37 10.91 27.43
N LEU A 37 -23.19 11.68 26.35
CA LEU A 37 -21.88 11.97 25.79
C LEU A 37 -21.17 13.06 26.61
N PRO A 38 -19.87 12.90 26.90
CA PRO A 38 -19.10 13.96 27.53
C PRO A 38 -19.06 15.17 26.60
N ASN A 39 -19.78 16.23 26.96
CA ASN A 39 -19.80 17.51 26.23
C ASN A 39 -18.53 18.35 26.50
N THR A 40 -17.42 17.67 26.87
CA THR A 40 -16.17 18.30 27.26
C THR A 40 -15.30 18.52 26.02
N HIS A 41 -14.73 19.71 25.92
CA HIS A 41 -13.83 20.03 24.82
C HIS A 41 -12.53 19.21 24.93
N LEU A 42 -12.23 18.43 23.89
CA LEU A 42 -11.05 17.57 23.82
C LEU A 42 -9.81 18.33 23.28
N ALA A 43 -9.37 19.37 24.00
CA ALA A 43 -8.29 20.26 23.56
C ALA A 43 -7.00 19.52 23.17
N THR A 44 -6.57 18.55 23.98
CA THR A 44 -5.39 17.72 23.73
C THR A 44 -5.49 16.89 22.45
N VAL A 45 -6.70 16.42 22.12
CA VAL A 45 -6.95 15.65 20.90
C VAL A 45 -6.86 16.57 19.67
N VAL A 46 -7.35 17.81 19.78
CA VAL A 46 -7.26 18.80 18.69
C VAL A 46 -5.80 19.14 18.38
N GLU A 47 -4.96 19.34 19.39
CA GLU A 47 -3.52 19.58 19.22
C GLU A 47 -2.80 18.38 18.60
N GLY A 48 -3.08 17.16 19.10
CA GLY A 48 -2.56 15.93 18.51
C GLY A 48 -2.97 15.74 17.05
N LEU A 49 -4.23 16.06 16.73
CA LEU A 49 -4.76 15.98 15.38
C LEU A 49 -4.08 17.00 14.44
N ARG A 50 -3.76 18.20 14.92
CA ARG A 50 -3.02 19.20 14.13
C ARG A 50 -1.63 18.69 13.74
N SER A 51 -0.90 18.13 14.70
CA SER A 51 0.43 17.53 14.46
C SER A 51 0.36 16.34 13.51
N PHE A 52 -0.63 15.46 13.69
CA PHE A 52 -0.87 14.33 12.80
C PHE A 52 -1.17 14.78 11.35
N GLN A 53 -2.05 15.77 11.18
CA GLN A 53 -2.37 16.30 9.85
C GLN A 53 -1.17 16.95 9.18
N ALA A 54 -0.33 17.68 9.92
CA ALA A 54 0.90 18.26 9.38
C ALA A 54 1.86 17.18 8.86
N ALA A 55 2.11 16.14 9.65
CA ALA A 55 2.92 14.99 9.23
C ALA A 55 2.31 14.26 8.02
N GLN A 56 1.00 14.05 8.01
CA GLN A 56 0.31 13.40 6.90
C GLN A 56 0.42 14.21 5.60
N ARG A 57 0.23 15.54 5.66
CA ARG A 57 0.37 16.44 4.50
C ARG A 57 1.80 16.41 3.95
N PHE A 58 2.80 16.43 4.83
CA PHE A 58 4.19 16.28 4.43
C PHE A 58 4.45 14.94 3.73
N ARG A 59 4.02 13.81 4.32
CA ARG A 59 4.18 12.48 3.72
C ARG A 59 3.50 12.37 2.35
N LYS A 60 2.32 12.97 2.20
CA LYS A 60 1.61 13.06 0.91
C LYS A 60 2.43 13.83 -0.13
N GLY A 61 2.98 14.99 0.23
CA GLY A 61 3.85 15.77 -0.65
C GLY A 61 5.10 15.00 -1.10
N VAL A 62 5.79 14.35 -0.15
CA VAL A 62 6.95 13.50 -0.45
C VAL A 62 6.59 12.36 -1.40
N ASN A 63 5.48 11.68 -1.16
CA ASN A 63 5.04 10.58 -2.02
C ASN A 63 4.67 11.06 -3.44
N ALA A 64 4.07 12.25 -3.57
CA ALA A 64 3.77 12.85 -4.87
C ALA A 64 5.05 13.13 -5.65
N VAL A 65 6.06 13.76 -5.03
CA VAL A 65 7.36 14.03 -5.67
C VAL A 65 8.05 12.72 -6.07
N LYS A 66 8.04 11.70 -5.19
CA LYS A 66 8.57 10.37 -5.51
C LYS A 66 7.87 9.74 -6.72
N ALA A 67 6.54 9.83 -6.78
CA ALA A 67 5.76 9.32 -7.90
C ALA A 67 6.12 10.04 -9.21
N LEU A 68 6.20 11.37 -9.19
CA LEU A 68 6.61 12.17 -10.35
C LEU A 68 8.02 11.81 -10.84
N ASN A 69 8.97 11.64 -9.93
CA ASN A 69 10.33 11.21 -10.29
C ASN A 69 10.34 9.81 -10.90
N ARG A 70 9.58 8.85 -10.33
CA ARG A 70 9.43 7.51 -10.92
C ARG A 70 8.82 7.57 -12.32
N MET A 71 7.78 8.38 -12.51
CA MET A 71 7.13 8.59 -13.81
C MET A 71 8.10 9.21 -14.82
N LYS A 72 8.92 10.20 -14.42
CA LYS A 72 9.94 10.81 -15.28
C LYS A 72 10.99 9.79 -15.73
N VAL A 73 11.50 8.97 -14.82
CA VAL A 73 12.47 7.90 -15.14
C VAL A 73 11.82 6.85 -16.06
N GLN A 74 10.58 6.47 -15.78
CA GLN A 74 9.84 5.52 -16.61
C GLN A 74 9.55 6.08 -18.01
N HIS A 75 9.30 7.38 -18.13
CA HIS A 75 9.09 8.06 -19.42
C HIS A 75 10.40 8.24 -20.21
N GLN A 76 11.55 8.36 -19.54
CA GLN A 76 12.86 8.46 -20.19
C GLN A 76 13.33 7.13 -20.79
N LEU A 77 12.83 5.99 -20.30
CA LEU A 77 12.89 4.75 -21.08
C LEU A 77 11.83 4.86 -22.18
N SER A 78 12.24 5.40 -23.33
CA SER A 78 11.39 5.36 -24.51
C SER A 78 11.05 3.88 -24.79
N ARG A 79 9.80 3.59 -25.21
CA ARG A 79 9.41 2.22 -25.57
C ARG A 79 10.36 1.61 -26.62
N SER A 80 10.99 2.45 -27.44
CA SER A 80 12.08 2.09 -28.36
C SER A 80 13.33 1.54 -27.65
N GLU A 81 13.86 2.22 -26.62
CA GLU A 81 15.06 1.76 -25.90
C GLU A 81 14.80 0.49 -25.07
N TYR A 82 13.60 0.33 -24.51
CA TYR A 82 13.21 -0.90 -23.82
C TYR A 82 13.10 -2.09 -24.80
N ILE A 83 12.55 -1.87 -25.99
CA ILE A 83 12.48 -2.91 -27.04
C ILE A 83 13.87 -3.24 -27.57
N GLU A 84 14.76 -2.26 -27.72
CA GLU A 84 16.13 -2.45 -28.17
C GLU A 84 16.97 -3.24 -27.15
N THR A 85 16.92 -2.87 -25.88
CA THR A 85 17.61 -3.61 -24.80
C THR A 85 17.09 -5.04 -24.64
N MET A 86 15.78 -5.26 -24.79
CA MET A 86 15.18 -6.60 -24.78
C MET A 86 15.55 -7.43 -26.01
N ASN A 87 15.58 -6.82 -27.21
CA ASN A 87 16.00 -7.51 -28.43
C ASN A 87 17.49 -7.88 -28.39
N ASN A 88 18.34 -7.06 -27.75
CA ASN A 88 19.76 -7.34 -27.60
C ASN A 88 20.05 -8.43 -26.55
N LYS A 89 19.28 -8.44 -25.44
CA LYS A 89 19.40 -9.47 -24.39
C LYS A 89 18.79 -10.83 -24.77
N TYR A 90 17.69 -10.81 -25.52
CA TYR A 90 17.00 -12.00 -26.00
C TYR A 90 16.68 -11.83 -27.48
N PRO A 91 17.67 -12.11 -28.35
CA PRO A 91 17.47 -12.03 -29.79
C PRO A 91 16.27 -12.90 -30.20
N LYS A 92 15.37 -12.31 -30.98
CA LYS A 92 14.13 -12.94 -31.45
C LYS A 92 14.36 -13.90 -32.61
N GLU A 93 15.55 -13.85 -33.20
CA GLU A 93 15.96 -14.77 -34.25
C GLU A 93 16.05 -16.18 -33.70
N VAL A 94 15.43 -17.12 -34.41
CA VAL A 94 15.34 -18.52 -34.00
C VAL A 94 16.74 -19.10 -33.80
N GLU A 95 17.69 -18.78 -34.68
CA GLU A 95 19.08 -19.24 -34.61
C GLU A 95 19.82 -18.81 -33.33
N ALA A 96 19.59 -17.58 -32.85
CA ALA A 96 20.25 -17.06 -31.65
C ALA A 96 19.76 -17.69 -30.34
N ARG A 97 18.60 -18.37 -30.36
CA ARG A 97 18.11 -19.17 -29.23
C ARG A 97 18.81 -20.53 -29.11
N TYR A 98 19.42 -21.01 -30.19
CA TYR A 98 20.11 -22.30 -30.23
C TYR A 98 21.63 -22.19 -30.00
N THR A 99 22.23 -21.01 -30.10
CA THR A 99 23.66 -20.81 -29.76
C THR A 99 23.95 -20.95 -28.27
N VAL A 100 22.99 -20.63 -27.40
CA VAL A 100 23.10 -20.84 -25.93
C VAL A 100 23.12 -22.35 -25.58
N GLY A 101 22.80 -23.23 -26.54
CA GLY A 101 22.83 -24.69 -26.39
C GLY A 101 24.16 -25.36 -26.74
N GLU A 102 25.12 -24.67 -27.35
CA GLU A 102 26.40 -25.29 -27.77
C GLU A 102 27.20 -25.82 -26.56
N VAL A 103 27.06 -25.19 -25.40
CA VAL A 103 27.79 -25.54 -24.17
C VAL A 103 27.03 -26.52 -23.26
N LEU A 104 25.75 -26.83 -23.56
CA LEU A 104 24.93 -27.74 -22.75
C LEU A 104 24.76 -29.14 -23.38
N GLY A 105 25.38 -29.40 -24.53
CA GLY A 105 25.33 -30.68 -25.27
C GLY A 105 26.46 -31.67 -25.00
N ARG A 106 27.46 -31.36 -24.15
CA ARG A 106 28.45 -32.35 -23.69
C ARG A 106 28.04 -32.94 -22.35
N GLY A 107 26.88 -33.58 -22.31
CA GLY A 107 26.43 -34.38 -21.18
C GLY A 107 26.42 -35.86 -21.54
N GLY A 108 27.45 -36.60 -21.10
CA GLY A 108 27.37 -38.01 -20.71
C GLY A 108 27.30 -39.11 -21.79
N TYR A 109 28.00 -40.20 -21.49
CA TYR A 109 27.89 -41.60 -21.95
C TYR A 109 29.04 -42.16 -22.81
N ALA A 110 29.51 -43.33 -22.33
CA ALA A 110 30.64 -44.20 -22.70
C ALA A 110 32.03 -43.76 -22.20
#